data_AF-A0A397FX60-F1
#
_entry.id   AF-A0A397FX60-F1
#
_cell.length_a   1.000
_cell.length_b   1.000
_cell.length_c   1.000
_cell.angle_alpha   90.00
_cell.angle_beta   90.00
_cell.angle_gamma   90.00
#
_symmetry.space_group_name_H-M   'P 1'
#
loop_
_entity.id
_entity.type
_entity.pdbx_description
1 polymer ?
#
loop_
_entity_poly.entity_id
_entity_poly.type
_entity_poly.pdbx_seq_one_letter_code
_entity_poly.pdbx_strand_id
1 'polypeptide(L)'
;MASIKNNSRKYLIRGFLILFIVLKIKLVVIFKISLLEKILQLPLFLIFSLVCLIGPIIEEFIFRYLIFKYFDKNTWTPYLFSFLSFVLWHFHGGNYLDLLQLFPTHGIAALCFIFIYKETNWNLFFPILLHCLGNFFVLIAKFC
;
A
#
# COMPACT_ATOMS: atom_id res chain seq x y z
N MET A 1 -25.35 -8.19 -22.31
CA MET A 1 -23.89 -8.11 -22.57
C MET A 1 -23.31 -6.69 -22.59
N ALA A 2 -23.95 -5.70 -23.22
CA ALA A 2 -23.44 -4.31 -23.28
C ALA A 2 -23.30 -3.61 -21.92
N SER A 3 -24.23 -3.83 -20.98
CA SER A 3 -24.21 -3.26 -19.62
C SER A 3 -23.01 -3.71 -18.77
N ILE A 4 -22.69 -5.02 -18.80
CA ILE A 4 -21.56 -5.60 -18.05
C ILE A 4 -20.22 -5.06 -18.57
N LYS A 5 -20.06 -4.95 -19.90
CA LYS A 5 -18.85 -4.40 -20.53
C LYS A 5 -18.65 -2.92 -20.19
N ASN A 6 -19.72 -2.15 -20.06
CA ASN A 6 -19.68 -0.74 -19.68
C ASN A 6 -19.24 -0.54 -18.22
N ASN A 7 -19.74 -1.36 -17.29
CA ASN A 7 -19.32 -1.32 -15.89
C ASN A 7 -17.86 -1.75 -15.69
N SER A 8 -17.43 -2.81 -16.38
CA SER A 8 -16.01 -3.24 -16.36
C SER A 8 -15.07 -2.13 -16.85
N ARG A 9 -15.41 -1.45 -17.95
CA ARG A 9 -14.64 -0.31 -18.46
C ARG A 9 -14.57 0.85 -17.46
N LYS A 10 -15.68 1.16 -16.76
CA LYS A 10 -15.70 2.19 -15.71
C LYS A 10 -14.78 1.85 -14.54
N TYR A 11 -14.78 0.60 -14.07
CA TYR A 11 -13.89 0.18 -13.00
C TYR A 11 -12.42 0.26 -13.42
N LEU A 12 -12.08 -0.20 -14.62
CA LEU A 12 -10.72 -0.07 -15.15
C LEU A 12 -10.25 1.39 -15.17
N ILE A 13 -11.07 2.32 -15.68
CA ILE A 13 -10.74 3.75 -15.71
C ILE A 13 -10.51 4.29 -14.30
N ARG A 14 -11.38 3.96 -13.33
CA ARG A 14 -11.22 4.36 -11.93
C ARG A 14 -9.93 3.82 -11.32
N GLY A 15 -9.54 2.61 -11.69
CA GLY A 15 -8.33 1.97 -11.18
C GLY A 15 -7.07 2.62 -11.71
N PHE A 16 -7.02 2.91 -13.00
CA PHE A 16 -5.93 3.69 -13.57
C PHE A 16 -5.84 5.09 -12.95
N LEU A 17 -6.98 5.73 -12.66
CA LEU A 17 -7.02 7.01 -11.97
C LEU A 17 -6.43 6.92 -10.56
N ILE A 18 -6.83 5.92 -9.77
CA ILE A 18 -6.31 5.69 -8.41
C ILE A 18 -4.81 5.41 -8.46
N LEU A 19 -4.38 4.52 -9.36
CA LEU A 19 -2.96 4.20 -9.53
C LEU A 19 -2.15 5.46 -9.88
N PHE A 20 -2.66 6.27 -10.81
CA PHE A 20 -2.03 7.53 -11.18
C PHE A 20 -1.95 8.52 -10.02
N ILE A 21 -3.01 8.63 -9.21
CA ILE A 21 -3.02 9.47 -8.00
C ILE A 21 -1.99 8.96 -6.99
N VAL A 22 -1.94 7.65 -6.72
CA VAL A 22 -0.97 7.03 -5.80
C VAL A 22 0.46 7.33 -6.26
N LEU A 23 0.76 7.14 -7.55
CA LEU A 23 2.09 7.42 -8.11
C LEU A 23 2.45 8.90 -8.04
N LYS A 24 1.48 9.81 -8.26
CA LYS A 24 1.69 11.25 -8.09
C LYS A 24 1.95 11.63 -6.63
N ILE A 25 1.15 11.12 -5.70
CA ILE A 25 1.34 11.35 -4.26
C ILE A 25 2.74 10.87 -3.87
N LYS A 26 3.13 9.66 -4.31
CA LYS A 26 4.46 9.12 -4.05
C LYS A 26 5.58 10.02 -4.58
N LEU A 27 5.47 10.49 -5.83
CA LEU A 27 6.46 11.42 -6.40
C LEU A 27 6.59 12.70 -5.56
N VAL A 28 5.47 13.28 -5.13
CA VAL A 28 5.47 14.47 -4.27
C VAL A 28 6.07 14.17 -2.88
N VAL A 29 5.75 13.01 -2.31
CA VAL A 29 6.27 12.55 -1.02
C VAL A 29 7.78 12.33 -1.08
N ILE A 30 8.29 11.60 -2.08
CA ILE A 30 9.73 11.37 -2.28
C ILE A 30 10.46 12.70 -2.47
N PHE A 31 9.94 13.60 -3.32
CA PHE A 31 10.54 14.90 -3.57
C PHE A 31 10.58 15.80 -2.32
N LYS A 32 9.57 15.71 -1.46
CA LYS A 32 9.56 16.42 -0.17
C LYS A 32 10.45 15.76 0.88
N ILE A 33 10.51 14.42 0.93
CA ILE A 33 11.34 13.69 1.91
C ILE A 33 12.82 13.91 1.63
N SER A 34 13.26 13.96 0.36
CA SER A 34 14.67 14.31 0.06
C SER A 34 15.04 15.74 0.51
N LEU A 35 14.04 16.63 0.67
CA LEU A 35 14.23 17.95 1.27
C LEU A 35 14.24 17.90 2.81
N LEU A 36 13.55 16.92 3.39
CA LEU A 36 13.39 16.67 4.83
C LEU A 36 14.53 15.82 5.42
N GLU A 37 15.34 15.14 4.62
CA GLU A 37 16.57 14.43 5.05
C GLU A 37 17.57 15.36 5.76
N LYS A 38 17.38 16.68 5.67
CA LYS A 38 18.04 17.67 6.53
C LYS A 38 17.59 17.66 8.00
N ILE A 39 16.53 16.94 8.38
CA ILE A 39 16.00 16.80 9.74
C ILE A 39 16.46 15.47 10.36
N LEU A 40 17.75 15.12 10.19
CA LEU A 40 18.32 13.89 10.73
C LEU A 40 18.69 14.04 12.22
N GLN A 41 17.69 14.29 13.08
CA GLN A 41 17.80 14.19 14.55
C GLN A 41 16.45 13.82 15.20
N LEU A 42 15.56 13.13 14.48
CA LEU A 42 14.31 12.68 15.10
C LEU A 42 14.60 11.58 16.13
N PRO A 43 14.05 11.68 17.35
CA PRO A 43 14.24 10.67 18.37
C PRO A 43 13.62 9.33 17.92
N LEU A 44 14.22 8.22 18.36
CA LEU A 44 13.83 6.87 17.96
C LEU A 44 12.34 6.56 18.15
N PHE A 45 11.74 7.09 19.23
CA PHE A 45 10.30 6.90 19.49
C PHE A 45 9.44 7.49 18.36
N LEU A 46 9.87 8.59 17.75
CA LEU A 46 9.10 9.28 16.72
C LEU A 46 9.23 8.56 15.36
N ILE A 47 10.42 8.03 15.06
CA ILE A 47 10.63 7.13 13.92
C ILE A 47 9.75 5.89 14.08
N PHE A 48 9.74 5.28 15.26
CA PHE A 48 8.88 4.15 15.59
C PHE A 48 7.40 4.47 15.35
N SER A 49 6.89 5.58 15.92
CA SER A 49 5.48 5.96 15.76
C SER A 49 5.11 6.19 14.30
N LEU A 50 5.99 6.82 13.51
CA LEU A 50 5.74 7.07 12.09
C LEU A 50 5.75 5.79 11.27
N VAL A 51 6.77 4.94 11.42
CA VAL A 51 6.99 3.77 10.55
C VAL A 51 6.14 2.58 10.97
N CYS A 52 5.94 2.36 12.26
CA CYS A 52 5.25 1.16 12.76
C CYS A 52 3.76 1.39 13.02
N LEU A 53 3.28 2.64 13.15
CA LEU A 53 1.87 2.91 13.44
C LEU A 53 1.24 3.79 12.37
N ILE A 54 1.70 5.04 12.22
CA ILE A 54 1.02 6.02 11.37
C ILE A 54 1.09 5.62 9.89
N GLY A 55 2.27 5.19 9.41
CA GLY A 55 2.47 4.72 8.04
C GLY A 55 1.50 3.58 7.69
N PRO A 56 1.53 2.44 8.39
CA PRO A 56 0.61 1.33 8.15
C PRO A 56 -0.87 1.72 8.16
N ILE A 57 -1.29 2.59 9.10
CA ILE A 57 -2.69 3.07 9.16
C ILE A 57 -3.07 3.81 7.87
N ILE A 58 -2.23 4.74 7.41
CA ILE A 58 -2.48 5.52 6.20
C ILE A 58 -2.46 4.60 4.98
N GLU A 59 -1.49 3.70 4.90
CA GLU A 59 -1.33 2.77 3.78
C GLU A 59 -2.52 1.82 3.65
N GLU A 60 -2.96 1.17 4.73
CA GLU A 60 -4.12 0.28 4.67
C GLU A 60 -5.41 1.06 4.36
N PHE A 61 -5.56 2.29 4.86
CA PHE A 61 -6.70 3.12 4.50
C PHE A 61 -6.73 3.41 2.98
N ILE A 62 -5.59 3.74 2.38
CA ILE A 62 -5.49 4.01 0.94
C ILE A 62 -5.67 2.73 0.14
N PHE A 63 -4.87 1.72 0.42
CA PHE A 63 -4.74 0.55 -0.44
C PHE A 63 -5.81 -0.51 -0.18
N ARG A 64 -6.52 -0.48 0.96
CA ARG A 64 -7.61 -1.41 1.27
C ARG A 64 -8.94 -0.68 1.36
N TYR A 65 -9.10 0.27 2.28
CA TYR A 65 -10.40 0.88 2.49
C TYR A 65 -10.89 1.65 1.26
N LEU A 66 -10.12 2.62 0.75
CA LEU A 66 -10.54 3.45 -0.38
C LEU A 66 -10.77 2.60 -1.64
N ILE A 67 -9.82 1.72 -1.98
CA ILE A 67 -9.96 0.85 -3.16
C ILE A 67 -11.20 -0.04 -3.02
N PHE A 68 -11.34 -0.85 -1.96
CA PHE A 68 -12.48 -1.76 -1.86
C PHE A 68 -13.83 -1.05 -1.60
N LYS A 69 -13.83 0.26 -1.32
CA LYS A 69 -15.03 1.10 -1.25
C LYS A 69 -15.51 1.58 -2.63
N TYR A 70 -14.58 1.89 -3.55
CA TYR A 70 -14.92 2.44 -4.87
C TYR A 70 -15.11 1.39 -5.98
N PHE A 71 -14.78 0.13 -5.67
CA PHE A 71 -14.90 -1.01 -6.57
C PHE A 71 -15.86 -2.06 -6.03
N ASP A 72 -16.38 -2.87 -6.95
CA ASP A 72 -17.15 -4.06 -6.59
C ASP A 72 -16.23 -5.16 -6.04
N LYS A 73 -16.42 -5.48 -4.75
CA LYS A 73 -15.64 -6.47 -3.99
C LYS A 73 -15.79 -7.90 -4.54
N ASN A 74 -16.82 -8.16 -5.34
CA ASN A 74 -17.05 -9.45 -6.00
C ASN A 74 -16.23 -9.62 -7.28
N THR A 75 -15.56 -8.57 -7.75
CA THR A 75 -14.71 -8.60 -8.94
C THR A 75 -13.24 -8.72 -8.56
N TRP A 76 -12.39 -9.16 -9.49
CA TRP A 76 -10.93 -9.22 -9.30
C TRP A 76 -10.26 -7.84 -9.31
N THR A 77 -10.96 -6.80 -9.76
CA THR A 77 -10.42 -5.46 -9.97
C THR A 77 -9.88 -4.78 -8.71
N PRO A 78 -10.60 -4.71 -7.57
CA PRO A 78 -10.05 -4.12 -6.34
C PRO A 78 -8.80 -4.85 -5.86
N TYR A 79 -8.76 -6.19 -5.94
CA TYR A 79 -7.62 -6.99 -5.54
C TYR A 79 -6.37 -6.63 -6.36
N LEU A 80 -6.52 -6.51 -7.68
CA LEU A 80 -5.45 -6.13 -8.58
C LEU A 80 -4.90 -4.73 -8.26
N PHE A 81 -5.77 -3.72 -8.18
CA PHE A 81 -5.33 -2.34 -7.94
C PHE A 81 -4.79 -2.14 -6.53
N SER A 82 -5.35 -2.86 -5.55
CA SER A 82 -4.87 -2.90 -4.18
C SER A 82 -3.45 -3.47 -4.08
N PHE A 83 -3.19 -4.57 -4.79
CA PHE A 83 -1.86 -5.19 -4.88
C PHE A 83 -0.86 -4.29 -5.63
N LEU A 84 -1.20 -3.87 -6.85
CA LEU A 84 -0.31 -3.09 -7.71
C LEU A 84 0.07 -1.76 -7.08
N SER A 85 -0.92 -1.04 -6.53
CA SER A 85 -0.68 0.26 -5.90
C SER A 85 0.24 0.13 -4.69
N PHE A 86 0.07 -0.93 -3.88
CA PHE A 86 0.91 -1.17 -2.70
C PHE A 86 2.36 -1.52 -3.09
N VAL A 87 2.55 -2.44 -4.04
CA VAL A 87 3.91 -2.82 -4.48
C VAL A 87 4.62 -1.64 -5.14
N LEU A 88 3.93 -0.92 -6.02
CA LEU A 88 4.48 0.26 -6.67
C LEU A 88 4.71 1.42 -5.68
N TRP A 89 3.94 1.51 -4.60
CA TRP A 89 4.19 2.46 -3.51
C TRP A 89 5.52 2.21 -2.80
N HIS A 90 6.02 0.97 -2.80
CA HIS A 90 7.28 0.60 -2.16
C HIS A 90 8.48 0.52 -3.13
N PHE A 91 8.26 0.74 -4.44
CA PHE A 91 9.33 0.77 -5.44
C PHE A 91 10.14 2.08 -5.43
N HIS A 92 11.34 2.10 -4.84
CA HIS A 92 12.15 3.32 -4.70
C HIS A 92 13.26 3.47 -5.77
N GLY A 93 13.45 2.49 -6.65
CA GLY A 93 14.63 2.37 -7.51
C GLY A 93 14.50 2.96 -8.92
N GLY A 94 15.66 3.14 -9.57
CA GLY A 94 15.78 3.53 -10.98
C GLY A 94 15.95 2.35 -11.95
N ASN A 95 16.07 1.12 -11.43
CA ASN A 95 16.28 -0.10 -12.23
C ASN A 95 15.07 -1.04 -12.15
N TYR A 96 14.65 -1.57 -13.30
CA TYR A 96 13.51 -2.50 -13.41
C TYR A 96 13.73 -3.82 -12.67
N LEU A 97 14.99 -4.25 -12.45
CA LEU A 97 15.29 -5.46 -11.69
C LEU A 97 14.93 -5.36 -10.20
N ASP A 98 14.92 -4.15 -9.64
CA ASP A 98 14.52 -3.91 -8.25
C ASP A 98 13.03 -4.25 -8.05
N LEU A 99 12.24 -4.17 -9.12
CA LEU A 99 10.80 -4.49 -9.10
C LEU A 99 10.55 -5.99 -8.88
N LEU A 100 11.43 -6.85 -9.40
CA LEU A 100 11.39 -8.29 -9.16
C LEU A 100 11.75 -8.63 -7.71
N GLN A 101 12.68 -7.88 -7.11
CA GLN A 101 13.11 -8.07 -5.73
C GLN A 101 12.07 -7.59 -4.69
N LEU A 102 11.16 -6.71 -5.09
CA LEU A 102 10.05 -6.25 -4.24
C LEU A 102 8.94 -7.29 -4.11
N PHE A 103 8.81 -8.21 -5.06
CA PHE A 103 7.70 -9.16 -5.07
C PHE A 103 7.75 -10.14 -3.87
N PRO A 104 8.89 -10.75 -3.51
CA PRO A 104 8.96 -11.64 -2.34
C PRO A 104 8.63 -10.94 -1.01
N THR A 105 8.94 -9.66 -0.86
CA THR A 105 8.73 -8.95 0.41
C THR A 105 7.37 -8.26 0.43
N HIS A 106 7.16 -7.30 -0.47
CA HIS A 106 5.98 -6.44 -0.48
C HIS A 106 4.81 -7.05 -1.25
N GLY A 107 5.08 -7.88 -2.25
CA GLY A 107 4.04 -8.63 -2.96
C GLY A 107 3.35 -9.64 -2.05
N ILE A 108 4.13 -10.46 -1.34
CA ILE A 108 3.59 -11.43 -0.37
C ILE A 108 2.82 -10.70 0.73
N ALA A 109 3.39 -9.65 1.31
CA ALA A 109 2.71 -8.84 2.32
C ALA A 109 1.38 -8.27 1.79
N ALA A 110 1.36 -7.71 0.57
CA ALA A 110 0.15 -7.18 -0.04
C ALA A 110 -0.95 -8.25 -0.16
N LEU A 111 -0.59 -9.46 -0.59
CA LEU A 111 -1.52 -10.60 -0.68
C LEU A 111 -2.05 -11.01 0.70
N CYS A 112 -1.18 -11.09 1.72
CA CYS A 112 -1.59 -11.38 3.09
C CYS A 112 -2.57 -10.33 3.63
N PHE A 113 -2.31 -9.04 3.41
CA PHE A 113 -3.20 -7.95 3.84
C PHE A 113 -4.55 -8.01 3.12
N ILE A 114 -4.56 -8.28 1.82
CA ILE A 114 -5.81 -8.45 1.05
C ILE A 114 -6.60 -9.65 1.57
N PHE A 115 -5.93 -10.79 1.82
CA PHE A 115 -6.55 -12.00 2.31
C PHE A 115 -7.17 -11.78 3.69
N ILE A 116 -6.41 -11.30 4.67
CA ILE A 116 -6.93 -11.08 6.02
C ILE A 116 -8.05 -10.04 6.04
N TYR A 117 -7.97 -9.00 5.20
CA TYR A 117 -9.03 -8.01 5.08
C TYR A 117 -10.33 -8.62 4.57
N LYS A 118 -10.26 -9.53 3.59
CA LYS A 118 -11.43 -10.25 3.08
C LYS A 118 -12.01 -11.21 4.12
N GLU A 119 -11.18 -12.06 4.72
CA GLU A 119 -11.62 -13.08 5.68
C GLU A 119 -12.22 -12.47 6.95
N THR A 120 -11.79 -11.27 7.32
CA THR A 120 -12.31 -10.54 8.49
C THR A 120 -13.49 -9.64 8.14
N ASN A 121 -14.24 -9.98 7.09
CA ASN A 121 -15.43 -9.23 6.63
C ASN A 121 -15.15 -7.77 6.30
N TRP A 122 -14.01 -7.48 5.67
CA TRP A 122 -13.58 -6.13 5.31
C TRP A 122 -13.36 -5.23 6.53
N ASN A 123 -12.92 -5.81 7.64
CA ASN A 123 -12.53 -5.08 8.83
C ASN A 123 -11.08 -4.60 8.71
N LEU A 124 -10.90 -3.28 8.62
CA LEU A 124 -9.61 -2.64 8.41
C LEU A 124 -8.64 -2.82 9.61
N PHE A 125 -9.16 -3.13 10.80
CA PHE A 125 -8.34 -3.32 12.00
C PHE A 125 -7.32 -4.45 11.83
N PHE A 126 -7.69 -5.56 11.21
CA PHE A 126 -6.83 -6.73 11.07
C PHE A 126 -5.63 -6.54 10.13
N PRO A 127 -5.79 -6.03 8.89
CA PRO A 127 -4.63 -5.72 8.06
C PRO A 127 -3.74 -4.65 8.68
N ILE A 128 -4.32 -3.62 9.34
CA ILE A 128 -3.52 -2.61 10.07
C ILE A 128 -2.68 -3.27 11.16
N LEU A 129 -3.29 -4.10 12.02
CA LEU A 129 -2.59 -4.77 13.10
C LEU A 129 -1.45 -5.65 12.57
N LEU A 130 -1.72 -6.46 11.54
CA LEU A 130 -0.71 -7.33 10.93
C LEU A 130 0.45 -6.52 10.32
N HIS A 131 0.14 -5.40 9.67
CA HIS A 131 1.14 -4.52 9.08
C HIS A 131 1.98 -3.82 10.15
N CYS A 132 1.37 -3.26 11.20
CA CYS A 132 2.08 -2.67 12.33
C CYS A 132 3.03 -3.69 12.99
N LEU A 133 2.57 -4.93 13.22
CA LEU A 133 3.40 -6.00 13.78
C LEU A 133 4.56 -6.36 12.84
N GLY A 134 4.31 -6.49 11.54
CA GLY A 134 5.35 -6.75 10.54
C GLY A 134 6.45 -5.68 10.55
N ASN A 135 6.05 -4.40 10.53
CA ASN A 135 7.00 -3.29 10.59
C ASN A 135 7.75 -3.23 11.92
N PHE A 136 7.08 -3.57 13.02
CA PHE A 136 7.73 -3.66 14.34
C PHE A 136 8.83 -4.72 14.37
N PHE A 137 8.55 -5.94 13.89
CA PHE A 137 9.56 -7.01 13.85
C PHE A 137 10.74 -6.66 12.94
N VAL A 138 10.48 -6.07 11.78
CA VAL A 138 11.54 -5.61 10.87
C VAL A 138 12.37 -4.50 11.52
N LEU A 139 11.74 -3.57 12.26
CA LEU A 139 12.45 -2.52 12.95
C LEU A 139 13.34 -3.08 14.06
N ILE A 140 12.83 -3.97 14.91
CA ILE A 140 13.63 -4.62 15.97
C ILE A 140 14.79 -5.40 15.36
N ALA A 141 14.55 -6.20 14.32
CA ALA A 141 15.58 -7.01 13.68
C ALA A 141 16.72 -6.17 13.07
N LYS A 142 16.51 -4.87 12.82
CA LYS A 142 17.57 -3.94 12.37
C LYS A 142 18.44 -3.40 13.52
N PHE A 143 18.01 -3.56 14.77
CA PHE A 143 18.73 -3.09 15.97
C PHE A 143 19.34 -4.22 16.81
N CYS A 144 19.08 -5.48 16.46
CA CYS A 144 19.73 -6.66 17.03
C CYS A 144 20.94 -7.08 16.18
#